data_AF-A0A9D0Z4J5-F1
#
_entry.id   AF-A0A9D0Z4J5-F1
#
_cell.length_a   1.000
_cell.length_b   1.000
_cell.length_c   1.000
_cell.angle_alpha   90.00
_cell.angle_beta   90.00
_cell.angle_gamma   90.00
#
_symmetry.space_group_name_H-M   'P 1'
#
loop_
_entity.id
_entity.type
_entity.pdbx_description
1 polymer ?
#
loop_
_entity_poly.entity_id
_entity_poly.type
_entity_poly.pdbx_seq_one_letter_code
_entity_poly.pdbx_strand_id
1 'polypeptide(L)'
;RVITDHIRSATFMICDGVLPSNEGRGYVLRRLLRRAARHGKLLGVNEPFLFQVCDTVIHENEGHYPELRERQDYITKVIRVEEENFAKTIDGGLRIFNEMLAGHQAKGEKTFSGADAFKLYDTYGFPVDLTLEMVQEQGMELDEAEFHKQMDEQRRRARKAREALGDLGWAGVEFGKDVPETEFVGYDRAVLGGAKIVALVVENEQAEELMPGVEGIVVLDKTPFYAEMGGQVGDHGQIVVDGDHPARFVVTDVQKNKGGKYMHYGKLVEGTLKLGDAVRAEIDTGRRHAIMRAHSATHLLDKALRTVLGDHVHQAGSLVEEDRLRFDFTHFSALTPEEIAQVSAVVNEAILAGYGIHTDVLPLEEAKKRGAIALFGEKYGDTVRVVDMGEGYSVEFCGGTHLDNTAKVGPFRILSEASVAAGVRRIEALTGKAALSQVDQMSQLIGDAAAILKTTPQDLLHKAASTVQDLKEMRQRVDRLKDKLFSGEIERTLFSAKEIKGVKVFTMTRSDIGAEDLRKMGDFVKDRAPNCVALMAAVNDGKITLLAACGKNAIARGIKAGDVIKNLAPICGGKGGGKPDSAMGGGTDVLKLDDCLAALDDYVDAHVKE
;
A
#
# COMPACT_ATOMS: atom_id res chain seq x y z
N ARG A 1 -8.82 38.91 2.73
CA ARG A 1 -8.00 39.15 3.94
C ARG A 1 -7.49 37.86 4.57
N VAL A 2 -8.34 36.88 4.91
CA VAL A 2 -7.86 35.60 5.48
C VAL A 2 -6.94 34.85 4.50
N ILE A 3 -7.38 34.68 3.26
CA ILE A 3 -6.58 34.07 2.17
C ILE A 3 -5.20 34.71 2.05
N THR A 4 -5.16 36.04 1.90
CA THR A 4 -3.93 36.81 1.69
C THR A 4 -2.96 36.75 2.88
N ASP A 5 -3.46 36.72 4.11
CA ASP A 5 -2.59 36.64 5.30
C ASP A 5 -2.05 35.22 5.52
N HIS A 6 -2.90 34.20 5.32
CA HIS A 6 -2.50 32.80 5.50
C HIS A 6 -1.55 32.32 4.41
N ILE A 7 -1.77 32.72 3.14
CA ILE A 7 -0.83 32.37 2.07
C ILE A 7 0.52 33.06 2.26
N ARG A 8 0.55 34.31 2.76
CA ARG A 8 1.80 34.98 3.11
C ARG A 8 2.57 34.18 4.17
N SER A 9 1.92 33.84 5.28
CA SER A 9 2.56 33.03 6.34
C SER A 9 3.02 31.66 5.82
N ALA A 10 2.21 30.99 5.00
CA ALA A 10 2.53 29.68 4.43
C ALA A 10 3.75 29.73 3.49
N THR A 11 3.84 30.75 2.62
CA THR A 11 4.98 30.95 1.71
C THR A 11 6.29 31.06 2.48
N PHE A 12 6.33 31.88 3.53
CA PHE A 12 7.54 32.05 4.36
C PHE A 12 7.89 30.77 5.13
N MET A 13 6.89 30.10 5.73
CA MET A 13 7.13 28.83 6.43
C MET A 13 7.72 27.76 5.51
N ILE A 14 7.24 27.65 4.27
CA ILE A 14 7.77 26.68 3.29
C ILE A 14 9.17 27.08 2.83
N CYS A 15 9.42 28.38 2.65
CA CYS A 15 10.75 28.90 2.35
C CYS A 15 11.75 28.51 3.44
N ASP A 16 11.36 28.58 4.71
CA ASP A 16 12.16 28.17 5.87
C ASP A 16 12.28 26.65 6.03
N GLY A 17 11.74 25.86 5.10
CA GLY A 17 11.84 24.40 5.08
C GLY A 17 10.74 23.66 5.84
N VAL A 18 9.67 24.34 6.27
CA VAL A 18 8.51 23.68 6.89
C VAL A 18 7.66 23.00 5.82
N LEU A 19 7.41 21.70 5.97
CA LEU A 19 6.53 20.92 5.11
C LEU A 19 5.17 20.64 5.77
N PRO A 20 4.06 20.58 5.01
CA PRO A 20 2.76 20.18 5.55
C PRO A 20 2.83 18.77 6.18
N SER A 21 2.48 18.65 7.45
CA SER A 21 2.51 17.38 8.20
C SER A 21 1.34 17.29 9.20
N ASN A 22 1.20 16.16 9.89
CA ASN A 22 0.18 15.98 10.93
C ASN A 22 0.59 16.53 12.30
N GLU A 23 1.82 16.99 12.49
CA GLU A 23 2.36 17.36 13.81
C GLU A 23 3.26 18.60 13.77
N GLY A 24 3.40 19.27 14.92
CA GLY A 24 4.35 20.38 15.10
C GLY A 24 4.13 21.55 14.15
N ARG A 25 5.23 22.10 13.60
CA ARG A 25 5.19 23.25 12.67
C ARG A 25 4.49 22.92 11.35
N GLY A 26 4.60 21.67 10.88
CA GLY A 26 3.96 21.22 9.65
C GLY A 26 2.43 21.12 9.76
N TYR A 27 1.91 20.81 10.95
CA TYR A 27 0.48 20.89 11.25
C TYR A 27 -0.06 22.32 11.10
N VAL A 28 0.65 23.31 11.65
CA VAL A 28 0.26 24.72 11.56
C VAL A 28 0.24 25.19 10.10
N LEU A 29 1.28 24.86 9.33
CA LEU A 29 1.33 25.17 7.89
C LEU A 29 0.13 24.58 7.15
N ARG A 30 -0.14 23.28 7.36
CA ARG A 30 -1.28 22.58 6.76
C ARG A 30 -2.62 23.24 7.12
N ARG A 31 -2.80 23.63 8.39
CA ARG A 31 -4.00 24.33 8.87
C ARG A 31 -4.19 25.66 8.14
N LEU A 32 -3.14 26.47 7.98
CA LEU A 32 -3.21 27.76 7.29
C LEU A 32 -3.62 27.60 5.82
N LEU A 33 -3.00 26.65 5.10
CA LEU A 33 -3.29 26.36 3.70
C LEU A 33 -4.74 25.90 3.50
N ARG A 34 -5.21 24.94 4.31
CA ARG A 34 -6.58 24.43 4.21
C ARG A 34 -7.63 25.49 4.54
N ARG A 35 -7.36 26.35 5.52
CA ARG A 35 -8.24 27.48 5.87
C ARG A 35 -8.33 28.50 4.74
N ALA A 36 -7.19 28.83 4.13
CA ALA A 36 -7.16 29.72 2.96
C ALA A 36 -7.95 29.13 1.77
N ALA A 37 -7.77 27.82 1.50
CA ALA A 37 -8.47 27.12 0.42
C ALA A 37 -10.00 27.08 0.65
N ARG A 38 -10.44 26.81 1.89
CA ARG A 38 -11.86 26.86 2.28
C ARG A 38 -12.48 28.23 2.01
N HIS A 39 -11.79 29.31 2.38
CA HIS A 39 -12.29 30.65 2.10
C HIS A 39 -12.37 30.96 0.59
N GLY A 40 -11.48 30.38 -0.23
CA GLY A 40 -11.59 30.43 -1.69
C GLY A 40 -12.89 29.77 -2.20
N LYS A 41 -13.21 28.58 -1.68
CA LYS A 41 -14.47 27.87 -1.98
C LYS A 41 -15.71 28.70 -1.60
N LEU A 42 -15.71 29.34 -0.43
CA LEU A 42 -16.80 30.24 0.00
C LEU A 42 -16.99 31.45 -0.94
N LEU A 43 -15.94 31.88 -1.63
CA LEU A 43 -15.97 32.95 -2.63
C LEU A 43 -16.32 32.44 -4.05
N GLY A 44 -16.58 31.14 -4.22
CA GLY A 44 -16.92 30.53 -5.50
C GLY A 44 -15.72 30.07 -6.34
N VAL A 45 -14.50 30.06 -5.78
CA VAL A 45 -13.32 29.51 -6.45
C VAL A 45 -13.25 28.01 -6.20
N ASN A 46 -13.48 27.22 -7.25
CA ASN A 46 -13.57 25.76 -7.15
C ASN A 46 -12.29 25.01 -7.56
N GLU A 47 -11.33 25.71 -8.15
CA GLU A 47 -10.05 25.18 -8.59
C GLU A 47 -8.93 25.60 -7.63
N PRO A 48 -7.81 24.84 -7.55
CA PRO A 48 -6.62 25.28 -6.84
C PRO A 48 -6.16 26.66 -7.32
N PHE A 49 -5.95 27.59 -6.40
CA PHE A 49 -5.59 28.98 -6.69
C PHE A 49 -4.53 29.55 -5.74
N LEU A 50 -4.33 28.97 -4.56
CA LEU A 50 -3.36 29.46 -3.58
C LEU A 50 -1.93 29.46 -4.13
N PHE A 51 -1.59 28.48 -4.97
CA PHE A 51 -0.28 28.43 -5.62
C PHE A 51 -0.06 29.61 -6.61
N GLN A 52 -1.13 30.22 -7.14
CA GLN A 52 -1.03 31.43 -7.96
C GLN A 52 -0.85 32.66 -7.07
N VAL A 53 -1.53 32.71 -5.92
CA VAL A 53 -1.41 33.82 -4.97
C VAL A 53 -0.02 33.86 -4.32
N CYS A 54 0.63 32.70 -4.16
CA CYS A 54 1.98 32.66 -3.59
C CYS A 54 3.02 33.38 -4.46
N ASP A 55 2.86 33.40 -5.78
CA ASP A 55 3.74 34.13 -6.71
C ASP A 55 3.71 35.64 -6.44
N THR A 56 2.52 36.19 -6.20
CA THR A 56 2.36 37.60 -5.81
C THR A 56 3.04 37.89 -4.46
N VAL A 57 2.93 36.98 -3.49
CA VAL A 57 3.63 37.13 -2.20
C VAL A 57 5.15 37.17 -2.40
N ILE A 58 5.69 36.27 -3.24
CA ILE A 58 7.12 36.21 -3.52
C ILE A 58 7.57 37.52 -4.18
N HIS A 59 6.87 37.97 -5.22
CA HIS A 59 7.21 39.19 -5.95
C HIS A 59 7.24 40.45 -5.05
N GLU A 60 6.28 40.59 -4.13
CA GLU A 60 6.22 41.74 -3.22
C GLU A 60 7.33 41.73 -2.14
N ASN A 61 7.94 40.57 -1.87
CA ASN A 61 8.89 40.40 -0.77
C ASN A 61 10.33 40.06 -1.22
N GLU A 62 10.54 39.70 -2.49
CA GLU A 62 11.84 39.24 -3.02
C GLU A 62 12.99 40.24 -2.84
N GLY A 63 12.68 41.55 -2.77
CA GLY A 63 13.69 42.59 -2.56
C GLY A 63 14.37 42.56 -1.19
N HIS A 64 13.70 42.01 -0.16
CA HIS A 64 14.24 41.88 1.20
C HIS A 64 14.56 40.42 1.57
N TYR A 65 13.92 39.46 0.90
CA TYR A 65 14.04 38.02 1.14
C TYR A 65 14.32 37.30 -0.20
N PRO A 66 15.54 37.38 -0.75
CA PRO A 66 15.89 36.80 -2.05
C PRO A 66 15.69 35.28 -2.10
N GLU A 67 15.79 34.59 -0.97
CA GLU A 67 15.56 33.15 -0.83
C GLU A 67 14.14 32.72 -1.27
N LEU A 68 13.15 33.63 -1.18
CA LEU A 68 11.79 33.37 -1.66
C LEU A 68 11.75 33.18 -3.18
N ARG A 69 12.54 33.97 -3.91
CA ARG A 69 12.66 33.85 -5.37
C ARG A 69 13.47 32.62 -5.74
N GLU A 70 14.58 32.37 -5.05
CA GLU A 70 15.42 31.19 -5.28
C GLU A 70 14.65 29.87 -5.09
N ARG A 71 13.73 29.83 -4.12
CA ARG A 71 12.93 28.64 -3.77
C ARG A 71 11.51 28.66 -4.34
N GLN A 72 11.20 29.57 -5.26
CA GLN A 72 9.84 29.77 -5.77
C GLN A 72 9.20 28.49 -6.30
N ASP A 73 9.89 27.77 -7.19
CA ASP A 73 9.35 26.54 -7.79
C ASP A 73 8.98 25.49 -6.74
N TYR A 74 9.83 25.36 -5.71
CA TYR A 74 9.59 24.46 -4.58
C TYR A 74 8.36 24.91 -3.76
N ILE A 75 8.29 26.19 -3.39
CA ILE A 75 7.18 26.73 -2.60
C ILE A 75 5.86 26.56 -3.35
N THR A 76 5.82 26.93 -4.63
CA THR A 76 4.64 26.78 -5.49
C THR A 76 4.23 25.32 -5.61
N LYS A 77 5.18 24.39 -5.79
CA LYS A 77 4.90 22.95 -5.89
C LYS A 77 4.30 22.40 -4.59
N VAL A 78 4.85 22.75 -3.42
CA VAL A 78 4.32 22.30 -2.11
C VAL A 78 2.90 22.81 -1.88
N ILE A 79 2.65 24.09 -2.13
CA ILE A 79 1.32 24.70 -1.96
C ILE A 79 0.30 24.03 -2.88
N ARG A 80 0.65 23.89 -4.17
CA ARG A 80 -0.22 23.26 -5.17
C ARG A 80 -0.60 21.84 -4.78
N VAL A 81 0.38 21.02 -4.38
CA VAL A 81 0.11 19.61 -4.01
C VAL A 81 -0.78 19.51 -2.77
N GLU A 82 -0.55 20.29 -1.72
CA GLU A 82 -1.43 20.27 -0.54
C GLU A 82 -2.83 20.78 -0.89
N GLU A 83 -2.95 21.81 -1.71
CA GLU A 83 -4.24 22.35 -2.17
C GLU A 83 -5.02 21.35 -3.01
N GLU A 84 -4.38 20.68 -3.97
CA GLU A 84 -4.99 19.63 -4.79
C GLU A 84 -5.42 18.41 -3.95
N ASN A 85 -4.58 17.99 -3.00
CA ASN A 85 -4.91 16.89 -2.10
C ASN A 85 -6.11 17.22 -1.20
N PHE A 86 -6.17 18.46 -0.71
CA PHE A 86 -7.30 18.93 0.08
C PHE A 86 -8.57 19.09 -0.77
N ALA A 87 -8.46 19.58 -2.00
CA ALA A 87 -9.60 19.72 -2.91
C ALA A 87 -10.31 18.39 -3.19
N LYS A 88 -9.56 17.27 -3.24
CA LYS A 88 -10.13 15.92 -3.42
C LYS A 88 -11.01 15.47 -2.25
N THR A 89 -10.72 15.90 -1.02
CA THR A 89 -11.41 15.42 0.20
C THR A 89 -12.40 16.43 0.76
N ILE A 90 -12.24 17.73 0.48
CA ILE A 90 -13.03 18.80 1.07
C ILE A 90 -14.52 18.71 0.68
N ASP A 91 -14.85 18.47 -0.60
CA ASP A 91 -16.24 18.52 -1.06
C ASP A 91 -17.07 17.40 -0.43
N GLY A 92 -16.49 16.19 -0.30
CA GLY A 92 -17.11 15.07 0.41
C GLY A 92 -17.21 15.32 1.91
N GLY A 93 -16.14 15.83 2.53
CA GLY A 93 -16.11 16.14 3.95
C GLY A 93 -17.10 17.24 4.37
N LEU A 94 -17.22 18.30 3.56
CA LEU A 94 -18.19 19.39 3.78
C LEU A 94 -19.64 18.89 3.72
N ARG A 95 -19.96 18.01 2.78
CA ARG A 95 -21.29 17.40 2.68
C ARG A 95 -21.62 16.61 3.96
N ILE A 96 -20.71 15.74 4.39
CA ILE A 96 -20.89 14.89 5.58
C ILE A 96 -20.98 15.75 6.85
N PHE A 97 -20.11 16.76 6.97
CA PHE A 97 -20.17 17.73 8.06
C PHE A 97 -21.54 18.41 8.13
N ASN A 98 -22.04 18.92 7.02
CA ASN A 98 -23.35 19.60 6.98
C ASN A 98 -24.50 18.65 7.35
N GLU A 99 -24.43 17.37 6.94
CA GLU A 99 -25.41 16.34 7.35
C GLU A 99 -25.36 16.08 8.87
N MET A 100 -24.16 15.92 9.45
CA MET A 100 -23.99 15.73 10.90
C MET A 100 -24.44 16.95 11.71
N LEU A 101 -24.05 18.15 11.25
CA LEU A 101 -24.42 19.42 11.87
C LEU A 101 -25.94 19.61 11.87
N ALA A 102 -26.61 19.36 10.75
CA ALA A 102 -28.07 19.41 10.67
C ALA A 102 -28.73 18.41 11.63
N GLY A 103 -28.13 17.22 11.81
CA GLY A 103 -28.57 16.22 12.78
C GLY A 103 -28.51 16.72 14.24
N HIS A 104 -27.41 17.37 14.63
CA HIS A 104 -27.27 17.99 15.95
C HIS A 104 -28.24 19.17 16.15
N GLN A 105 -28.37 20.03 15.14
CA GLN A 105 -29.31 21.16 15.17
C GLN A 105 -30.77 20.71 15.28
N ALA A 106 -31.15 19.64 14.58
CA ALA A 106 -32.49 19.05 14.66
C ALA A 106 -32.82 18.49 16.06
N LYS A 107 -31.79 18.06 16.81
CA LYS A 107 -31.92 17.63 18.21
C LYS A 107 -31.86 18.78 19.22
N GLY A 108 -31.62 20.01 18.76
CA GLY A 108 -31.47 21.19 19.61
C GLY A 108 -30.19 21.20 20.42
N GLU A 109 -29.18 20.44 20.02
CA GLU A 109 -27.88 20.36 20.69
C GLU A 109 -27.08 21.64 20.39
N LYS A 110 -26.41 22.19 21.41
CA LYS A 110 -25.50 23.34 21.26
C LYS A 110 -24.04 22.93 21.10
N THR A 111 -23.77 21.64 21.24
CA THR A 111 -22.44 21.05 21.21
C THR A 111 -22.41 19.99 20.12
N PHE A 112 -21.46 20.10 19.20
CA PHE A 112 -21.15 19.11 18.19
C PHE A 112 -20.32 17.98 18.84
N SER A 113 -20.70 16.72 18.62
CA SER A 113 -20.06 15.59 19.31
C SER A 113 -18.59 15.43 18.92
N GLY A 114 -17.74 15.14 19.91
CA GLY A 114 -16.34 14.83 19.69
C GLY A 114 -16.15 13.52 18.94
N ALA A 115 -17.09 12.56 19.07
CA ALA A 115 -17.09 11.31 18.31
C ALA A 115 -17.37 11.54 16.81
N ASP A 116 -18.31 12.43 16.46
CA ASP A 116 -18.58 12.78 15.07
C ASP A 116 -17.43 13.60 14.46
N ALA A 117 -16.82 14.49 15.23
CA ALA A 117 -15.60 15.19 14.82
C ALA A 117 -14.41 14.23 14.63
N PHE A 118 -14.28 13.22 15.49
CA PHE A 118 -13.29 12.15 15.35
C PHE A 118 -13.54 11.33 14.09
N LYS A 119 -14.79 10.99 13.78
CA LYS A 119 -15.15 10.26 12.56
C LYS A 119 -14.86 11.07 11.29
N LEU A 120 -15.17 12.38 11.30
CA LEU A 120 -14.78 13.31 10.23
C LEU A 120 -13.28 13.30 9.99
N TYR A 121 -12.48 13.35 11.06
CA TYR A 121 -11.03 13.32 11.01
C TYR A 121 -10.46 11.97 10.56
N ASP A 122 -10.81 10.89 11.25
CA ASP A 122 -10.20 9.56 11.09
C ASP A 122 -10.69 8.83 9.84
N THR A 123 -11.99 8.88 9.56
CA THR A 123 -12.59 8.13 8.44
C THR A 123 -12.55 8.91 7.14
N TYR A 124 -12.79 10.22 7.20
CA TYR A 124 -12.98 11.04 6.00
C TYR A 124 -11.84 12.05 5.76
N GLY A 125 -10.83 12.08 6.63
CA GLY A 125 -9.68 12.97 6.50
C GLY A 125 -10.02 14.46 6.65
N PHE A 126 -11.19 14.78 7.21
CA PHE A 126 -11.68 16.15 7.35
C PHE A 126 -11.03 16.82 8.57
N PRO A 127 -10.37 17.98 8.42
CA PRO A 127 -9.57 18.56 9.50
C PRO A 127 -10.42 19.00 10.70
N VAL A 128 -10.03 18.61 11.91
CA VAL A 128 -10.70 19.04 13.15
C VAL A 128 -10.70 20.55 13.34
N ASP A 129 -9.65 21.24 12.89
CA ASP A 129 -9.59 22.72 12.94
C ASP A 129 -10.70 23.37 12.10
N LEU A 130 -11.04 22.77 10.96
CA LEU A 130 -12.13 23.26 10.11
C LEU A 130 -13.48 22.94 10.73
N THR A 131 -13.64 21.75 11.32
CA THR A 131 -14.83 21.38 12.09
C THR A 131 -15.08 22.39 13.21
N LEU A 132 -14.06 22.71 14.01
CA LEU A 132 -14.15 23.68 15.11
C LEU A 132 -14.61 25.06 14.61
N GLU A 133 -13.95 25.58 13.56
CA GLU A 133 -14.28 26.88 13.00
C GLU A 133 -15.72 26.93 12.44
N MET A 134 -16.13 25.87 11.72
CA MET A 134 -17.46 25.78 11.11
C MET A 134 -18.57 25.64 12.15
N VAL A 135 -18.33 24.90 13.24
CA VAL A 135 -19.28 24.76 14.35
C VAL A 135 -19.44 26.10 15.09
N GLN A 136 -18.34 26.82 15.31
CA GLN A 136 -18.35 28.16 15.90
C GLN A 136 -19.10 29.20 15.05
N GLU A 137 -18.95 29.17 13.72
CA GLU A 137 -19.69 30.04 12.80
C GLU A 137 -21.21 29.84 12.89
N GLN A 138 -21.66 28.67 13.35
CA GLN A 138 -23.08 28.33 13.55
C GLN A 138 -23.54 28.55 14.99
N GLY A 139 -22.71 29.16 15.85
CA GLY A 139 -23.02 29.42 17.25
C GLY A 139 -23.06 28.17 18.14
N MET A 140 -22.38 27.10 17.71
CA MET A 140 -22.22 25.86 18.47
C MET A 140 -20.77 25.73 18.98
N GLU A 141 -20.55 24.82 19.93
CA GLU A 141 -19.21 24.45 20.43
C GLU A 141 -18.86 23.01 20.02
N LEU A 142 -17.57 22.69 19.89
CA LEU A 142 -17.12 21.30 19.68
C LEU A 142 -16.79 20.67 21.03
N ASP A 143 -17.22 19.43 21.27
CA ASP A 143 -16.72 18.65 22.42
C ASP A 143 -15.28 18.17 22.17
N GLU A 144 -14.32 19.07 22.41
CA GLU A 144 -12.89 18.81 22.26
C GLU A 144 -12.40 17.73 23.24
N ALA A 145 -13.01 17.63 24.42
CA ALA A 145 -12.62 16.65 25.43
C ALA A 145 -12.93 15.22 24.98
N GLU A 146 -14.12 15.00 24.41
CA GLU A 146 -14.50 13.73 23.82
C GLU A 146 -13.64 13.40 22.58
N PHE A 147 -13.35 14.38 21.73
CA PHE A 147 -12.45 14.19 20.57
C PHE A 147 -11.05 13.74 21.00
N HIS A 148 -10.45 14.40 21.98
CA HIS A 148 -9.12 14.03 22.49
C HIS A 148 -9.11 12.65 23.12
N LYS A 149 -10.17 12.28 23.85
CA LYS A 149 -10.32 10.93 24.39
C LYS A 149 -10.31 9.86 23.28
N GLN A 150 -11.02 10.08 22.17
CA GLN A 150 -11.03 9.17 21.01
C GLN A 150 -9.64 9.05 20.35
N MET A 151 -8.94 10.17 20.20
CA MET A 151 -7.56 10.21 19.70
C MET A 151 -6.59 9.42 20.59
N ASP A 152 -6.70 9.56 21.91
CA ASP A 152 -5.86 8.82 22.85
C ASP A 152 -6.18 7.32 22.87
N GLU A 153 -7.46 6.95 22.73
CA GLU A 153 -7.86 5.55 22.57
C GLU A 153 -7.33 4.93 21.27
N GLN A 154 -7.31 5.67 20.16
CA GLN A 154 -6.67 5.26 18.91
C GLN A 154 -5.15 5.09 19.08
N ARG A 155 -4.46 6.08 19.67
CA ARG A 155 -3.02 6.00 19.95
C ARG A 155 -2.67 4.81 20.84
N ARG A 156 -3.47 4.55 21.87
CA ARG A 156 -3.28 3.40 22.76
C ARG A 156 -3.49 2.08 22.03
N ARG A 157 -4.49 1.98 21.14
CA ARG A 157 -4.70 0.80 20.28
C ARG A 157 -3.52 0.58 19.34
N ALA A 158 -2.99 1.63 18.71
CA ALA A 158 -1.81 1.56 17.86
C ALA A 158 -0.54 1.15 18.63
N ARG A 159 -0.34 1.71 19.85
CA ARG A 159 0.75 1.30 20.75
C ARG A 159 0.64 -0.16 21.18
N LYS A 160 -0.55 -0.62 21.59
CA LYS A 160 -0.77 -2.03 21.95
C LYS A 160 -0.57 -2.99 20.77
N ALA A 161 -0.96 -2.59 19.56
CA ALA A 161 -0.67 -3.36 18.35
C ALA A 161 0.84 -3.43 18.05
N ARG A 162 1.58 -2.35 18.39
CA ARG A 162 3.04 -2.29 18.27
C ARG A 162 3.76 -3.09 19.36
N GLU A 163 3.31 -3.02 20.60
CA GLU A 163 3.76 -3.84 21.74
C GLU A 163 3.53 -5.33 21.46
N ALA A 164 2.38 -5.70 20.89
CA ALA A 164 2.07 -7.07 20.49
C ALA A 164 2.90 -7.59 19.30
N LEU A 165 3.57 -6.70 18.54
CA LEU A 165 4.48 -7.06 17.44
C LEU A 165 5.94 -7.21 17.89
N GLY A 166 6.25 -7.09 19.19
CA GLY A 166 7.58 -7.32 19.73
C GLY A 166 8.37 -6.03 19.94
N ASP A 167 8.03 -5.29 20.99
CA ASP A 167 8.88 -4.24 21.55
C ASP A 167 9.67 -4.84 22.73
N LEU A 168 10.62 -5.74 22.42
CA LEU A 168 11.52 -6.39 23.40
C LEU A 168 12.74 -5.50 23.77
N GLY A 169 12.89 -4.32 23.15
CA GLY A 169 14.14 -3.54 23.21
C GLY A 169 14.34 -2.61 24.40
N TRP A 170 13.32 -2.31 25.22
CA TRP A 170 13.40 -1.19 26.18
C TRP A 170 12.96 -1.47 27.63
N ALA A 171 12.68 -2.71 28.00
CA ALA A 171 12.28 -3.06 29.36
C ALA A 171 13.03 -4.30 29.87
N GLY A 172 13.63 -4.20 31.06
CA GLY A 172 13.84 -5.39 31.90
C GLY A 172 14.95 -5.32 32.92
N VAL A 173 16.21 -5.24 32.48
CA VAL A 173 17.34 -5.64 33.34
C VAL A 173 18.29 -4.47 33.60
N GLU A 174 18.11 -3.82 34.76
CA GLU A 174 19.11 -2.89 35.29
C GLU A 174 20.23 -3.66 35.97
N PHE A 175 21.35 -3.82 35.27
CA PHE A 175 22.59 -4.28 35.90
C PHE A 175 23.11 -3.13 36.77
N GLY A 176 23.28 -3.35 38.07
CA GLY A 176 23.78 -2.37 39.03
C GLY A 176 25.09 -1.67 38.61
N LYS A 177 25.48 -0.62 39.35
CA LYS A 177 26.65 0.24 39.03
C LYS A 177 27.98 -0.51 38.95
N ASP A 178 28.04 -1.74 39.44
CA ASP A 178 29.26 -2.55 39.51
C ASP A 178 29.65 -3.21 38.17
N VAL A 179 28.71 -3.33 37.22
CA VAL A 179 29.01 -3.82 35.86
C VAL A 179 29.33 -2.62 34.96
N PRO A 180 30.55 -2.52 34.38
CA PRO A 180 30.95 -1.39 33.54
C PRO A 180 30.24 -1.38 32.18
N GLU A 181 30.42 -0.29 31.42
CA GLU A 181 29.98 -0.22 30.02
C GLU A 181 30.78 -1.22 29.15
N THR A 182 30.15 -1.78 28.13
CA THR A 182 30.82 -2.72 27.21
C THR A 182 31.66 -1.95 26.18
N GLU A 183 32.94 -2.31 26.02
CA GLU A 183 33.79 -1.80 24.95
C GLU A 183 33.44 -2.46 23.61
N PHE A 184 32.98 -1.68 22.64
CA PHE A 184 32.70 -2.18 21.30
C PHE A 184 33.97 -2.14 20.43
N VAL A 185 34.39 -3.31 19.94
CA VAL A 185 35.59 -3.47 19.08
C VAL A 185 35.24 -3.98 17.67
N GLY A 186 33.94 -4.03 17.35
CA GLY A 186 33.41 -4.69 16.16
C GLY A 186 33.54 -3.91 14.85
N TYR A 187 34.11 -2.70 14.87
CA TYR A 187 34.46 -1.98 13.65
C TYR A 187 35.61 -2.66 12.90
N ASP A 188 36.62 -3.13 13.62
CA ASP A 188 37.85 -3.70 13.04
C ASP A 188 37.98 -5.22 13.26
N ARG A 189 37.16 -5.80 14.15
CA ARG A 189 37.31 -7.19 14.59
C ARG A 189 36.00 -7.96 14.46
N ALA A 190 36.04 -9.06 13.72
CA ALA A 190 34.94 -10.03 13.66
C ALA A 190 35.02 -11.09 14.76
N VAL A 191 36.23 -11.36 15.26
CA VAL A 191 36.50 -12.36 16.31
C VAL A 191 37.29 -11.70 17.43
N LEU A 192 36.88 -11.96 18.67
CA LEU A 192 37.55 -11.50 19.88
C LEU A 192 37.73 -12.66 20.85
N GLY A 193 38.97 -13.00 21.17
CA GLY A 193 39.28 -13.97 22.22
C GLY A 193 39.51 -13.29 23.58
N GLY A 194 39.15 -13.99 24.66
CA GLY A 194 39.43 -13.57 26.04
C GLY A 194 38.51 -12.47 26.59
N ALA A 195 37.36 -12.23 25.95
CA ALA A 195 36.32 -11.38 26.54
C ALA A 195 35.77 -12.04 27.80
N LYS A 196 35.38 -11.26 28.80
CA LYS A 196 34.87 -11.80 30.07
C LYS A 196 33.36 -11.63 30.16
N ILE A 197 32.68 -12.68 30.63
CA ILE A 197 31.26 -12.60 31.00
C ILE A 197 31.13 -11.77 32.28
N VAL A 198 30.47 -10.62 32.18
CA VAL A 198 30.27 -9.68 33.30
C VAL A 198 28.83 -9.71 33.83
N ALA A 199 27.90 -10.29 33.08
CA ALA A 199 26.57 -10.63 33.58
C ALA A 199 25.93 -11.73 32.73
N LEU A 200 25.08 -12.54 33.37
CA LEU A 200 24.17 -13.50 32.74
C LEU A 200 22.75 -13.19 33.21
N VAL A 201 21.77 -13.34 32.32
CA VAL A 201 20.35 -13.19 32.64
C VAL A 201 19.57 -14.37 32.11
N VAL A 202 18.71 -14.93 32.95
CA VAL A 202 17.73 -15.98 32.61
C VAL A 202 16.38 -15.53 33.14
N GLU A 203 15.32 -15.64 32.33
CA GLU A 203 13.95 -15.24 32.74
C GLU A 203 13.85 -13.81 33.29
N ASN A 204 14.69 -12.89 32.82
CA ASN A 204 14.84 -11.50 33.28
C ASN A 204 15.45 -11.31 34.68
N GLU A 205 16.03 -12.36 35.27
CA GLU A 205 16.76 -12.30 36.53
C GLU A 205 18.25 -12.57 36.32
N GLN A 206 19.11 -11.96 37.15
CA GLN A 206 20.55 -12.22 37.10
C GLN A 206 20.84 -13.66 37.52
N ALA A 207 21.69 -14.33 36.74
CA ALA A 207 22.10 -15.70 37.00
C ALA A 207 23.62 -15.78 37.19
N GLU A 208 24.09 -16.76 37.96
CA GLU A 208 25.52 -17.09 38.07
C GLU A 208 25.98 -18.05 36.96
N GLU A 209 25.05 -18.82 36.41
CA GLU A 209 25.30 -19.77 35.34
C GLU A 209 24.12 -19.90 34.37
N LEU A 210 24.42 -20.25 33.12
CA LEU A 210 23.47 -20.54 32.06
C LEU A 210 23.61 -22.01 31.66
N MET A 211 22.49 -22.75 31.69
CA MET A 211 22.45 -24.18 31.38
C MET A 211 22.10 -24.42 29.90
N PRO A 212 22.54 -25.56 29.31
CA PRO A 212 22.26 -25.83 27.90
C PRO A 212 20.76 -26.03 27.68
N GLY A 213 20.26 -25.53 26.55
CA GLY A 213 18.84 -25.49 26.21
C GLY A 213 18.10 -24.23 26.70
N VAL A 214 18.73 -23.40 27.53
CA VAL A 214 18.11 -22.19 28.11
C VAL A 214 18.37 -20.97 27.20
N GLU A 215 17.32 -20.17 27.01
CA GLU A 215 17.42 -18.84 26.41
C GLU A 215 17.83 -17.83 27.48
N GLY A 216 18.74 -16.93 27.13
CA GLY A 216 19.26 -15.96 28.07
C GLY A 216 19.94 -14.79 27.40
N ILE A 217 20.49 -13.91 28.24
CA ILE A 217 21.26 -12.75 27.84
C ILE A 217 22.66 -12.90 28.41
N VAL A 218 23.67 -12.77 27.56
CA VAL A 218 25.07 -12.70 27.95
C VAL A 218 25.55 -11.26 27.81
N VAL A 219 26.24 -10.73 28.83
CA VAL A 219 26.89 -9.41 28.75
C VAL A 219 28.40 -9.60 28.89
N LEU A 220 29.14 -9.01 27.97
CA LEU A 220 30.60 -9.06 27.94
C LEU A 220 31.21 -7.71 28.32
N ASP A 221 32.43 -7.72 28.83
CA ASP A 221 33.23 -6.50 29.04
C ASP A 221 33.63 -5.86 27.70
N LYS A 222 33.90 -6.66 26.67
CA LYS A 222 34.21 -6.25 25.30
C LYS A 222 33.53 -7.13 24.28
N THR A 223 33.07 -6.57 23.16
CA THR A 223 32.37 -7.36 22.14
C THR A 223 32.63 -6.89 20.70
N PRO A 224 32.76 -7.83 19.73
CA PRO A 224 32.73 -7.50 18.29
C PRO A 224 31.30 -7.35 17.75
N PHE A 225 30.26 -7.70 18.53
CA PHE A 225 28.87 -7.65 18.11
C PHE A 225 28.32 -6.22 18.17
N TYR A 226 27.78 -5.75 17.05
CA TYR A 226 27.05 -4.50 16.95
C TYR A 226 25.66 -4.69 17.56
N ALA A 227 25.27 -3.77 18.43
CA ALA A 227 23.92 -3.73 18.98
C ALA A 227 23.00 -2.93 18.06
N GLU A 228 21.73 -3.30 17.99
CA GLU A 228 20.74 -2.59 17.18
C GLU A 228 20.68 -1.09 17.56
N MET A 229 21.03 -0.24 16.60
CA MET A 229 20.96 1.22 16.74
C MET A 229 21.14 1.89 15.36
N GLY A 230 20.62 3.12 15.22
CA GLY A 230 20.72 3.90 13.98
C GLY A 230 19.98 3.27 12.78
N GLY A 231 19.00 2.40 13.04
CA GLY A 231 18.28 1.63 12.02
C GLY A 231 18.98 0.34 11.59
N GLN A 232 20.23 0.10 11.97
CA GLN A 232 20.93 -1.16 11.72
C GLN A 232 20.55 -2.20 12.78
N VAL A 233 20.14 -3.39 12.34
CA VAL A 233 19.85 -4.53 13.22
C VAL A 233 21.10 -5.10 13.89
N GLY A 234 20.92 -5.73 15.06
CA GLY A 234 21.99 -6.36 15.82
C GLY A 234 22.64 -7.54 15.10
N ASP A 235 23.92 -7.79 15.40
CA ASP A 235 24.63 -8.94 14.84
C ASP A 235 24.18 -10.27 15.42
N HIS A 236 24.34 -11.31 14.61
CA HIS A 236 24.26 -12.69 15.07
C HIS A 236 25.65 -13.31 15.10
N GLY A 237 25.75 -14.49 15.72
CA GLY A 237 27.01 -15.22 15.81
C GLY A 237 27.03 -16.18 16.97
N GLN A 238 28.19 -16.35 17.57
CA GLN A 238 28.39 -17.26 18.69
C GLN A 238 29.38 -16.74 19.73
N ILE A 239 29.13 -17.11 20.97
CA ILE A 239 30.05 -16.94 22.10
C ILE A 239 30.44 -18.35 22.54
N VAL A 240 31.75 -18.63 22.52
CA VAL A 240 32.31 -19.96 22.73
C VAL A 240 33.29 -19.93 23.90
N VAL A 241 33.23 -20.93 24.76
CA VAL A 241 34.33 -21.24 25.69
C VAL A 241 35.12 -22.39 25.08
N ASP A 242 36.40 -22.17 24.86
CA ASP A 242 37.35 -23.20 24.42
C ASP A 242 38.07 -23.77 25.66
N GLY A 243 38.42 -25.07 25.69
CA GLY A 243 39.21 -25.70 26.78
C GLY A 243 38.46 -26.76 27.59
N ASP A 244 38.70 -26.80 28.91
CA ASP A 244 38.29 -27.90 29.82
C ASP A 244 36.77 -27.99 30.07
N HIS A 245 36.02 -26.90 29.83
CA HIS A 245 34.55 -26.87 29.90
C HIS A 245 33.95 -26.20 28.66
N PRO A 246 33.94 -26.89 27.51
CA PRO A 246 33.49 -26.31 26.25
C PRO A 246 32.01 -25.92 26.35
N ALA A 247 31.71 -24.70 25.90
CA ALA A 247 30.35 -24.18 25.87
C ALA A 247 30.14 -23.35 24.61
N ARG A 248 28.91 -23.38 24.06
CA ARG A 248 28.56 -22.62 22.86
C ARG A 248 27.19 -21.98 23.03
N PHE A 249 27.18 -20.66 23.02
CA PHE A 249 25.98 -19.83 23.03
C PHE A 249 25.78 -19.21 21.65
N VAL A 250 24.61 -19.44 21.05
CA VAL A 250 24.26 -18.88 19.75
C VAL A 250 23.55 -17.56 19.98
N VAL A 251 24.14 -16.47 19.50
CA VAL A 251 23.60 -15.11 19.59
C VAL A 251 22.68 -14.86 18.40
N THR A 252 21.44 -14.48 18.69
CA THR A 252 20.40 -14.21 17.69
C THR A 252 19.93 -12.76 17.67
N ASP A 253 20.29 -11.96 18.67
CA ASP A 253 20.05 -10.52 18.69
C ASP A 253 20.99 -9.84 19.70
N VAL A 254 21.25 -8.55 19.51
CA VAL A 254 22.11 -7.75 20.39
C VAL A 254 21.49 -6.38 20.58
N GLN A 255 21.18 -6.03 21.81
CA GLN A 255 20.59 -4.74 22.17
C GLN A 255 21.50 -3.96 23.11
N LYS A 256 21.39 -2.63 23.11
CA LYS A 256 22.17 -1.77 24.00
C LYS A 256 21.26 -1.11 25.03
N ASN A 257 21.55 -1.31 26.31
CA ASN A 257 20.78 -0.65 27.36
C ASN A 257 21.27 0.78 27.63
N LYS A 258 20.53 1.53 28.48
CA LYS A 258 20.88 2.92 28.86
C LYS A 258 22.23 3.07 29.56
N GLY A 259 22.75 2.00 30.15
CA GLY A 259 24.05 1.97 30.82
C GLY A 259 25.19 1.52 29.91
N GLY A 260 25.01 1.54 28.58
CA GLY A 260 26.07 1.21 27.62
C GLY A 260 26.42 -0.27 27.52
N LYS A 261 25.61 -1.17 28.08
CA LYS A 261 25.87 -2.62 28.12
C LYS A 261 25.25 -3.27 26.89
N TYR A 262 26.04 -4.12 26.23
CA TYR A 262 25.60 -4.88 25.05
C TYR A 262 25.04 -6.21 25.53
N MET A 263 23.74 -6.38 25.35
CA MET A 263 22.94 -7.52 25.79
C MET A 263 22.83 -8.49 24.62
N HIS A 264 23.55 -9.61 24.68
CA HIS A 264 23.57 -10.63 23.63
C HIS A 264 22.46 -11.65 23.93
N TYR A 265 21.35 -11.55 23.23
CA TYR A 265 20.22 -12.47 23.33
C TYR A 265 20.49 -13.72 22.52
N GLY A 266 20.10 -14.86 23.06
CA GLY A 266 20.35 -16.12 22.37
C GLY A 266 20.08 -17.33 23.23
N LYS A 267 20.64 -18.46 22.79
CA LYS A 267 20.43 -19.77 23.41
C LYS A 267 21.74 -20.49 23.62
N LEU A 268 21.91 -21.07 24.81
CA LEU A 268 23.02 -21.98 25.05
C LEU A 268 22.72 -23.33 24.42
N VAL A 269 23.51 -23.75 23.43
CA VAL A 269 23.27 -25.01 22.71
C VAL A 269 24.13 -26.16 23.24
N GLU A 270 25.23 -25.83 23.93
CA GLU A 270 26.19 -26.81 24.44
C GLU A 270 26.92 -26.26 25.66
N GLY A 271 27.23 -27.14 26.63
CA GLY A 271 27.98 -26.80 27.84
C GLY A 271 27.22 -25.90 28.83
N THR A 272 27.97 -25.26 29.72
CA THR A 272 27.47 -24.31 30.73
C THR A 272 28.33 -23.06 30.67
N LEU A 273 27.71 -21.88 30.69
CA LEU A 273 28.43 -20.61 30.84
C LEU A 273 28.31 -20.11 32.27
N LYS A 274 29.39 -19.58 32.82
CA LYS A 274 29.42 -19.01 34.17
C LYS A 274 29.85 -17.57 34.16
N LEU A 275 29.38 -16.82 35.14
CA LEU A 275 29.83 -15.45 35.39
C LEU A 275 31.36 -15.45 35.60
N GLY A 276 32.06 -14.56 34.89
CA GLY A 276 33.52 -14.45 34.93
C GLY A 276 34.28 -15.31 33.93
N ASP A 277 33.61 -16.20 33.19
CA ASP A 277 34.27 -17.02 32.15
C ASP A 277 34.94 -16.13 31.09
N ALA A 278 36.11 -16.60 30.62
CA ALA A 278 36.77 -16.03 29.45
C ALA A 278 36.26 -16.74 28.18
N VAL A 279 35.73 -15.96 27.24
CA VAL A 279 35.07 -16.45 26.03
C VAL A 279 35.73 -15.93 24.76
N ARG A 280 35.53 -16.67 23.66
CA ARG A 280 35.74 -16.24 22.29
C ARG A 280 34.41 -15.85 21.66
N ALA A 281 34.27 -14.58 21.32
CA ALA A 281 33.10 -13.99 20.67
C ALA A 281 33.35 -13.86 19.17
N GLU A 282 32.45 -14.39 18.33
CA GLU A 282 32.59 -14.46 16.87
C GLU A 282 31.26 -14.11 16.20
N ILE A 283 31.25 -13.05 15.37
CA ILE A 283 30.07 -12.65 14.60
C ILE A 283 29.90 -13.47 13.33
N ASP A 284 28.68 -13.57 12.82
CA ASP A 284 28.41 -14.03 11.45
C ASP A 284 28.87 -12.95 10.45
N THR A 285 30.07 -13.15 9.91
CA THR A 285 30.67 -12.23 8.92
C THR A 285 29.90 -12.15 7.61
N GLY A 286 29.19 -13.21 7.22
CA GLY A 286 28.36 -13.22 6.01
C GLY A 286 27.16 -12.28 6.16
N ARG A 287 26.46 -12.42 7.29
CA ARG A 287 25.35 -11.53 7.70
C ARG A 287 25.83 -10.09 7.89
N ARG A 288 26.92 -9.87 8.63
CA ARG A 288 27.51 -8.54 8.85
C ARG A 288 27.81 -7.83 7.54
N HIS A 289 28.44 -8.50 6.57
CA HIS A 289 28.70 -7.89 5.27
C HIS A 289 27.42 -7.56 4.49
N ALA A 290 26.36 -8.36 4.61
CA ALA A 290 25.07 -8.07 3.99
C ALA A 290 24.40 -6.83 4.59
N ILE A 291 24.47 -6.68 5.91
CA ILE A 291 24.02 -5.47 6.61
C ILE A 291 24.87 -4.26 6.19
N MET A 292 26.21 -4.38 6.16
CA MET A 292 27.10 -3.30 5.74
C MET A 292 26.84 -2.85 4.30
N ARG A 293 26.51 -3.77 3.38
CA ARG A 293 26.08 -3.44 2.01
C ARG A 293 24.82 -2.58 2.02
N ALA A 294 23.79 -3.02 2.72
CA ALA A 294 22.54 -2.29 2.84
C ALA A 294 22.75 -0.94 3.54
N HIS A 295 23.57 -0.86 4.58
CA HIS A 295 23.84 0.38 5.30
C HIS A 295 24.56 1.39 4.41
N SER A 296 25.64 0.97 3.75
CA SER A 296 26.35 1.84 2.82
C SER A 296 25.45 2.32 1.69
N ALA A 297 24.54 1.46 1.18
CA ALA A 297 23.55 1.86 0.19
C ALA A 297 22.53 2.87 0.72
N THR A 298 22.16 2.82 2.01
CA THR A 298 21.27 3.82 2.62
C THR A 298 21.83 5.24 2.51
N HIS A 299 23.13 5.42 2.74
CA HIS A 299 23.80 6.71 2.58
C HIS A 299 23.77 7.21 1.13
N LEU A 300 24.06 6.32 0.19
CA LEU A 300 24.00 6.65 -1.24
C LEU A 300 22.56 6.99 -1.68
N LEU A 301 21.57 6.27 -1.13
CA LEU A 301 20.16 6.53 -1.40
C LEU A 301 19.72 7.90 -0.86
N ASP A 302 20.11 8.26 0.37
CA ASP A 302 19.80 9.57 0.93
C ASP A 302 20.41 10.70 0.10
N LYS A 303 21.68 10.56 -0.31
CA LYS A 303 22.33 11.50 -1.23
C LYS A 303 21.61 11.58 -2.58
N ALA A 304 21.22 10.44 -3.15
CA ALA A 304 20.52 10.38 -4.43
C ALA A 304 19.15 11.06 -4.36
N LEU A 305 18.38 10.81 -3.28
CA LEU A 305 17.08 11.44 -3.07
C LEU A 305 17.18 12.96 -2.97
N ARG A 306 18.15 13.48 -2.21
CA ARG A 306 18.41 14.93 -2.13
C ARG A 306 18.82 15.53 -3.48
N THR A 307 19.63 14.80 -4.25
CA THR A 307 20.07 15.24 -5.58
C THR A 307 18.92 15.31 -6.60
N VAL A 308 18.01 14.33 -6.57
CA VAL A 308 16.91 14.23 -7.55
C VAL A 308 15.71 15.08 -7.13
N LEU A 309 15.34 15.06 -5.85
CA LEU A 309 14.11 15.69 -5.36
C LEU A 309 14.35 17.09 -4.78
N GLY A 310 15.52 17.36 -4.22
CA GLY A 310 15.90 18.62 -3.58
C GLY A 310 16.27 18.50 -2.10
N ASP A 311 16.80 19.59 -1.53
CA ASP A 311 17.38 19.64 -0.18
C ASP A 311 16.37 19.51 0.98
N HIS A 312 15.07 19.58 0.69
CA HIS A 312 14.01 19.38 1.69
C HIS A 312 13.81 17.92 2.11
N VAL A 313 14.50 17.00 1.43
CA VAL A 313 14.51 15.59 1.79
C VAL A 313 15.38 15.38 3.02
N HIS A 314 14.75 14.90 4.08
CA HIS A 314 15.40 14.54 5.34
C HIS A 314 14.92 13.15 5.77
N GLN A 315 15.82 12.38 6.37
CA GLN A 315 15.49 11.08 6.94
C GLN A 315 14.43 11.22 8.05
N ALA A 316 13.36 10.44 7.94
CA ALA A 316 12.29 10.30 8.93
C ALA A 316 12.31 8.92 9.61
N GLY A 317 13.09 7.97 9.09
CA GLY A 317 13.23 6.62 9.64
C GLY A 317 14.12 5.74 8.77
N SER A 318 14.73 4.73 9.37
CA SER A 318 15.59 3.77 8.66
C SER A 318 15.45 2.38 9.28
N LEU A 319 15.62 1.35 8.44
CA LEU A 319 15.84 -0.04 8.84
C LEU A 319 16.83 -0.65 7.84
N VAL A 320 17.86 -1.29 8.35
CA VAL A 320 18.93 -1.92 7.58
C VAL A 320 19.10 -3.35 8.08
N GLU A 321 18.86 -4.30 7.18
CA GLU A 321 18.95 -5.75 7.40
C GLU A 321 19.82 -6.40 6.31
N GLU A 322 19.85 -7.72 6.25
CA GLU A 322 20.68 -8.45 5.28
C GLU A 322 20.25 -8.16 3.86
N ASP A 323 21.11 -7.44 3.13
CA ASP A 323 20.90 -7.12 1.72
C ASP A 323 19.55 -6.40 1.46
N ARG A 324 18.94 -5.81 2.50
CA ARG A 324 17.65 -5.11 2.45
C ARG A 324 17.70 -3.84 3.29
N LEU A 325 17.12 -2.77 2.75
CA LEU A 325 16.93 -1.53 3.47
C LEU A 325 15.52 -0.97 3.28
N ARG A 326 15.12 -0.17 4.25
CA ARG A 326 13.91 0.64 4.24
C ARG A 326 14.28 2.04 4.70
N PHE A 327 14.00 3.02 3.86
CA PHE A 327 14.34 4.41 4.11
C PHE A 327 13.10 5.29 4.03
N ASP A 328 12.78 5.94 5.15
CA ASP A 328 11.66 6.87 5.25
C ASP A 328 12.21 8.30 5.17
N PHE A 329 11.58 9.13 4.35
CA PHE A 329 12.06 10.49 4.09
C PHE A 329 10.93 11.50 3.93
N THR A 330 11.23 12.77 4.22
CA THR A 330 10.27 13.86 4.06
C THR A 330 10.09 14.21 2.59
N HIS A 331 8.87 14.02 2.08
CA HIS A 331 8.52 14.41 0.73
C HIS A 331 7.00 14.54 0.59
N PHE A 332 6.53 15.55 -0.15
CA PHE A 332 5.13 15.99 -0.15
C PHE A 332 4.25 15.26 -1.18
N SER A 333 4.84 14.55 -2.14
CA SER A 333 4.11 13.80 -3.19
C SER A 333 4.64 12.37 -3.35
N ALA A 334 3.94 11.55 -4.12
CA ALA A 334 4.51 10.30 -4.62
C ALA A 334 5.59 10.60 -5.66
N LEU A 335 6.62 9.76 -5.71
CA LEU A 335 7.64 9.88 -6.76
C LEU A 335 7.05 9.37 -8.08
N THR A 336 7.39 10.02 -9.19
CA THR A 336 7.03 9.50 -10.52
C THR A 336 7.91 8.30 -10.88
N PRO A 337 7.49 7.43 -11.81
CA PRO A 337 8.32 6.33 -12.30
C PRO A 337 9.70 6.80 -12.79
N GLU A 338 9.77 7.98 -13.40
CA GLU A 338 11.01 8.61 -13.87
C GLU A 338 11.90 9.06 -12.71
N GLU A 339 11.33 9.69 -11.66
CA GLU A 339 12.08 10.07 -10.45
C GLU A 339 12.63 8.83 -9.74
N ILE A 340 11.85 7.75 -9.62
CA ILE A 340 12.31 6.47 -9.03
C ILE A 340 13.47 5.89 -9.86
N ALA A 341 13.34 5.90 -11.20
CA ALA A 341 14.39 5.42 -12.09
C ALA A 341 15.67 6.25 -11.97
N GLN A 342 15.54 7.58 -11.86
CA GLN A 342 16.68 8.49 -11.70
C GLN A 342 17.38 8.29 -10.35
N VAL A 343 16.63 8.19 -9.25
CA VAL A 343 17.21 7.89 -7.92
C VAL A 343 17.98 6.57 -7.97
N SER A 344 17.37 5.52 -8.53
CA SER A 344 18.03 4.22 -8.70
C SER A 344 19.31 4.31 -9.54
N ALA A 345 19.29 5.10 -10.61
CA ALA A 345 20.45 5.32 -11.47
C ALA A 345 21.60 6.01 -10.71
N VAL A 346 21.31 7.11 -10.00
CA VAL A 346 22.32 7.85 -9.22
C VAL A 346 22.98 6.97 -8.16
N VAL A 347 22.20 6.14 -7.45
CA VAL A 347 22.77 5.19 -6.48
C VAL A 347 23.69 4.18 -7.17
N ASN A 348 23.25 3.58 -8.28
CA ASN A 348 24.05 2.60 -9.00
C ASN A 348 25.31 3.23 -9.63
N GLU A 349 25.25 4.48 -10.09
CA GLU A 349 26.42 5.23 -10.56
C GLU A 349 27.43 5.45 -9.44
N ALA A 350 26.99 5.82 -8.24
CA ALA A 350 27.86 5.98 -7.08
C ALA A 350 28.48 4.65 -6.61
N ILE A 351 27.77 3.54 -6.78
CA ILE A 351 28.31 2.19 -6.56
C ILE A 351 29.38 1.87 -7.61
N LEU A 352 29.10 2.10 -8.90
CA LEU A 352 30.03 1.83 -9.99
C LEU A 352 31.27 2.73 -9.97
N ALA A 353 31.15 3.95 -9.43
CA ALA A 353 32.27 4.85 -9.21
C ALA A 353 33.29 4.29 -8.22
N GLY A 354 32.87 3.39 -7.31
CA GLY A 354 33.77 2.71 -6.37
C GLY A 354 34.47 3.67 -5.41
N TYR A 355 33.73 4.61 -4.84
CA TYR A 355 34.25 5.56 -3.87
C TYR A 355 34.79 4.85 -2.62
N GLY A 356 35.92 5.33 -2.11
CA GLY A 356 36.43 4.94 -0.79
C GLY A 356 35.48 5.41 0.31
N ILE A 357 35.34 4.60 1.36
CA ILE A 357 34.52 4.90 2.54
C ILE A 357 35.45 5.03 3.74
N HIS A 358 35.46 6.20 4.35
CA HIS A 358 36.33 6.56 5.46
C HIS A 358 35.51 6.97 6.67
N THR A 359 36.02 6.66 7.87
CA THR A 359 35.32 7.01 9.11
C THR A 359 36.26 7.64 10.11
N ASP A 360 35.85 8.80 10.64
CA ASP A 360 36.60 9.57 11.63
C ASP A 360 35.76 9.77 12.90
N VAL A 361 36.40 9.85 14.06
CA VAL A 361 35.76 10.31 15.30
C VAL A 361 36.22 11.73 15.58
N LEU A 362 35.30 12.69 15.51
CA LEU A 362 35.61 14.12 15.57
C LEU A 362 34.77 14.82 16.63
N PRO A 363 35.25 15.95 17.19
CA PRO A 363 34.40 16.85 17.95
C PRO A 363 33.21 17.34 17.10
N LEU A 364 32.03 17.46 17.71
CA LEU A 364 30.78 17.81 17.00
C LEU A 364 30.91 19.06 16.11
N GLU A 365 31.59 20.10 16.59
CA GLU A 365 31.76 21.36 15.85
C GLU A 365 32.70 21.22 14.64
N GLU A 366 33.71 20.35 14.70
CA GLU A 366 34.57 20.08 13.54
C GLU A 366 33.82 19.24 12.51
N ALA A 367 33.04 18.27 12.98
CA ALA A 367 32.22 17.41 12.14
C ALA A 367 31.19 18.20 11.31
N LYS A 368 30.52 19.19 11.92
CA LYS A 368 29.60 20.12 11.22
C LYS A 368 30.32 20.96 10.16
N LYS A 369 31.56 21.41 10.41
CA LYS A 369 32.34 22.20 9.44
C LYS A 369 32.69 21.42 8.17
N ARG A 370 32.75 20.08 8.25
CA ARG A 370 32.95 19.21 7.08
C ARG A 370 31.68 19.00 6.24
N GLY A 371 30.58 19.67 6.58
CA GLY A 371 29.30 19.53 5.87
C GLY A 371 28.56 18.23 6.21
N ALA A 372 28.94 17.56 7.29
CA ALA A 372 28.30 16.33 7.72
C ALA A 372 26.82 16.58 8.07
N ILE A 373 25.92 15.82 7.45
CA ILE A 373 24.50 15.88 7.77
C ILE A 373 24.26 15.15 9.10
N ALA A 374 23.59 15.85 10.02
CA ALA A 374 23.10 15.26 11.25
C ALA A 374 21.72 14.65 11.01
N LEU A 375 21.52 13.41 11.46
CA LEU A 375 20.21 12.77 11.52
C LEU A 375 19.32 13.53 12.51
N PHE A 376 18.09 13.82 12.09
CA PHE A 376 17.14 14.64 12.85
C PHE A 376 16.60 13.86 14.06
N GLY A 377 16.75 14.41 15.26
CA GLY A 377 16.19 13.86 16.50
C GLY A 377 17.16 13.10 17.41
N GLU A 378 18.41 12.86 16.98
CA GLU A 378 19.42 12.23 17.83
C GLU A 378 20.14 13.26 18.73
N LYS A 379 20.38 12.89 19.99
CA LYS A 379 21.25 13.65 20.89
C LYS A 379 22.67 13.14 20.72
N TYR A 380 23.52 13.96 20.13
CA TYR A 380 24.93 13.67 19.96
C TYR A 380 25.73 14.01 21.22
N GLY A 381 26.74 13.20 21.53
CA GLY A 381 27.74 13.52 22.56
C GLY A 381 28.76 14.55 22.07
N ASP A 382 29.79 14.80 22.89
CA ASP A 382 30.85 15.77 22.58
C ASP A 382 31.70 15.36 21.35
N THR A 383 31.75 14.06 21.06
CA THR A 383 32.38 13.49 19.88
C THR A 383 31.37 12.66 19.09
N VAL A 384 31.50 12.70 17.76
CA VAL A 384 30.63 11.98 16.82
C VAL A 384 31.48 11.21 15.83
N ARG A 385 30.97 10.05 15.41
CA ARG A 385 31.55 9.28 14.30
C ARG A 385 30.96 9.79 12.99
N VAL A 386 31.84 10.22 12.09
CA VAL A 386 31.50 10.70 10.76
C VAL A 386 31.89 9.63 9.75
N VAL A 387 30.99 9.37 8.81
CA VAL A 387 31.22 8.51 7.66
C VAL A 387 31.25 9.39 6.42
N ASP A 388 32.34 9.28 5.66
CA ASP A 388 32.55 9.99 4.40
C ASP A 388 32.71 8.96 3.28
N MET A 389 31.89 9.09 2.25
CA MET A 389 31.99 8.33 1.01
C MET A 389 32.39 9.27 -0.11
N GLY A 390 33.51 8.98 -0.78
CA GLY A 390 33.92 9.68 -1.99
C GLY A 390 34.42 11.10 -1.79
N GLU A 391 35.14 11.35 -0.69
CA GLU A 391 35.78 12.63 -0.37
C GLU A 391 34.79 13.81 -0.40
N GLY A 392 33.67 13.65 0.32
CA GLY A 392 32.62 14.67 0.39
C GLY A 392 31.38 14.39 -0.44
N TYR A 393 31.30 13.26 -1.16
CA TYR A 393 30.11 12.93 -1.95
C TYR A 393 28.88 12.67 -1.04
N SER A 394 29.05 11.82 0.00
CA SER A 394 28.12 11.73 1.13
C SER A 394 28.87 11.74 2.45
N VAL A 395 28.52 12.68 3.34
CA VAL A 395 29.14 12.86 4.66
C VAL A 395 28.06 12.94 5.73
N GLU A 396 28.04 11.98 6.65
CA GLU A 396 26.94 11.83 7.61
C GLU A 396 27.44 11.40 8.99
N PHE A 397 26.70 11.77 10.05
CA PHE A 397 26.91 11.20 11.37
C PHE A 397 26.32 9.79 11.42
N CYS A 398 27.17 8.79 11.58
CA CYS A 398 26.73 7.41 11.64
C CYS A 398 27.63 6.54 12.52
N GLY A 399 27.02 5.92 13.53
CA GLY A 399 27.64 4.93 14.39
C GLY A 399 27.63 3.51 13.81
N GLY A 400 27.04 3.31 12.63
CA GLY A 400 26.88 1.99 12.01
C GLY A 400 28.15 1.38 11.44
N THR A 401 28.03 0.12 11.01
CA THR A 401 29.09 -0.57 10.28
C THR A 401 28.92 -0.35 8.78
N HIS A 402 30.01 -0.02 8.08
CA HIS A 402 30.01 0.28 6.64
C HIS A 402 31.08 -0.52 5.92
N LEU A 403 30.86 -0.74 4.63
CA LEU A 403 31.91 -1.21 3.73
C LEU A 403 33.07 -0.20 3.67
N ASP A 404 34.20 -0.64 3.12
CA ASP A 404 35.37 0.19 2.81
C ASP A 404 35.30 0.83 1.41
N ASN A 405 34.40 0.34 0.54
CA ASN A 405 34.24 0.86 -0.82
C ASN A 405 32.80 0.67 -1.33
N THR A 406 32.26 1.68 -2.01
CA THR A 406 30.88 1.65 -2.51
C THR A 406 30.63 0.55 -3.55
N ALA A 407 31.64 0.14 -4.32
CA ALA A 407 31.50 -0.94 -5.30
C ALA A 407 31.13 -2.28 -4.65
N LYS A 408 31.48 -2.47 -3.37
CA LYS A 408 31.14 -3.70 -2.63
C LYS A 408 29.67 -3.79 -2.22
N VAL A 409 28.88 -2.72 -2.37
CA VAL A 409 27.41 -2.77 -2.24
C VAL A 409 26.83 -3.77 -3.25
N GLY A 410 27.43 -3.90 -4.42
CA GLY A 410 26.92 -4.72 -5.51
C GLY A 410 25.63 -4.12 -6.10
N PRO A 411 24.77 -4.92 -6.74
CA PRO A 411 23.57 -4.40 -7.39
C PRO A 411 22.60 -3.82 -6.36
N PHE A 412 22.07 -2.63 -6.67
CA PHE A 412 21.03 -1.97 -5.88
C PHE A 412 19.73 -1.86 -6.67
N ARG A 413 18.60 -2.23 -6.06
CA ARG A 413 17.27 -2.10 -6.67
C ARG A 413 16.22 -1.62 -5.69
N ILE A 414 15.51 -0.56 -6.08
CA ILE A 414 14.27 -0.14 -5.41
C ILE A 414 13.18 -1.16 -5.73
N LEU A 415 12.55 -1.70 -4.68
CA LEU A 415 11.41 -2.61 -4.77
C LEU A 415 10.10 -1.86 -4.84
N SER A 416 9.94 -0.84 -3.99
CA SER A 416 8.68 -0.15 -3.79
C SER A 416 8.90 1.28 -3.29
N GLU A 417 7.90 2.11 -3.55
CA GLU A 417 7.78 3.46 -3.04
C GLU A 417 6.34 3.66 -2.54
N ALA A 418 6.16 4.17 -1.32
CA ALA A 418 4.83 4.32 -0.71
C ALA A 418 4.73 5.47 0.31
N SER A 419 3.51 5.95 0.56
CA SER A 419 3.23 6.87 1.66
C SER A 419 3.15 6.12 2.98
N VAL A 420 3.88 6.58 3.99
CA VAL A 420 3.76 6.06 5.37
C VAL A 420 2.87 6.97 6.22
N ALA A 421 3.05 8.27 6.03
CA ALA A 421 2.26 9.32 6.66
C ALA A 421 2.17 10.51 5.71
N ALA A 422 1.36 11.51 6.08
CA ALA A 422 1.24 12.72 5.30
C ALA A 422 2.57 13.51 5.35
N GLY A 423 3.23 13.67 4.19
CA GLY A 423 4.54 14.31 4.07
C GLY A 423 5.74 13.37 4.29
N VAL A 424 5.50 12.07 4.48
CA VAL A 424 6.55 11.06 4.67
C VAL A 424 6.37 9.91 3.68
N ARG A 425 7.42 9.64 2.91
CA ARG A 425 7.50 8.59 1.89
C ARG A 425 8.50 7.53 2.33
N ARG A 426 8.36 6.32 1.80
CA ARG A 426 9.22 5.17 2.09
C ARG A 426 9.70 4.54 0.80
N ILE A 427 11.00 4.29 0.74
CA ILE A 427 11.61 3.39 -0.24
C ILE A 427 12.02 2.11 0.46
N GLU A 428 11.65 0.97 -0.12
CA GLU A 428 12.26 -0.32 0.18
C GLU A 428 13.18 -0.71 -0.96
N ALA A 429 14.38 -1.19 -0.65
CA ALA A 429 15.36 -1.59 -1.65
C ALA A 429 16.15 -2.83 -1.22
N LEU A 430 16.67 -3.53 -2.22
CA LEU A 430 17.60 -4.66 -2.06
C LEU A 430 19.00 -4.28 -2.52
N THR A 431 19.98 -4.91 -1.91
CA THR A 431 21.40 -4.84 -2.30
C THR A 431 21.97 -6.25 -2.50
N GLY A 432 23.21 -6.35 -2.98
CA GLY A 432 23.99 -7.58 -2.91
C GLY A 432 23.29 -8.84 -3.45
N LYS A 433 23.28 -9.90 -2.65
CA LYS A 433 22.77 -11.22 -3.07
C LYS A 433 21.26 -11.24 -3.18
N ALA A 434 20.54 -10.49 -2.34
CA ALA A 434 19.08 -10.42 -2.41
C ALA A 434 18.62 -9.78 -3.73
N ALA A 435 19.30 -8.71 -4.15
CA ALA A 435 19.03 -8.07 -5.44
C ALA A 435 19.31 -9.02 -6.62
N LEU A 436 20.42 -9.75 -6.61
CA LEU A 436 20.72 -10.77 -7.63
C LEU A 436 19.66 -11.87 -7.68
N SER A 437 19.30 -12.42 -6.52
CA SER A 437 18.29 -13.47 -6.41
C SER A 437 16.93 -13.02 -6.96
N GLN A 438 16.57 -11.75 -6.75
CA GLN A 438 15.36 -11.16 -7.31
C GLN A 438 15.42 -11.07 -8.85
N VAL A 439 16.58 -10.70 -9.42
CA VAL A 439 16.76 -10.67 -10.88
C VAL A 439 16.64 -12.08 -11.48
N ASP A 440 17.23 -13.08 -10.84
CA ASP A 440 17.15 -14.47 -11.29
C ASP A 440 15.70 -14.98 -11.24
N GLN A 441 14.98 -14.71 -10.15
CA GLN A 441 13.56 -15.05 -10.02
C GLN A 441 12.69 -14.38 -11.09
N MET A 442 12.92 -13.09 -11.38
CA MET A 442 12.21 -12.38 -12.44
C MET A 442 12.53 -12.95 -13.82
N SER A 443 13.78 -13.31 -14.07
CA SER A 443 14.21 -13.91 -15.34
C SER A 443 13.57 -15.28 -15.55
N GLN A 444 13.49 -16.09 -14.49
CA GLN A 444 12.80 -17.37 -14.52
C GLN A 444 11.29 -17.19 -14.80
N LEU A 445 10.63 -16.26 -14.11
CA LEU A 445 9.21 -15.96 -14.32
C LEU A 445 8.91 -15.56 -15.77
N ILE A 446 9.76 -14.72 -16.37
CA ILE A 446 9.62 -14.31 -17.78
C ILE A 446 9.83 -15.52 -18.71
N GLY A 447 10.81 -16.37 -18.42
CA GLY A 447 11.07 -17.60 -19.16
C GLY A 447 9.90 -18.58 -19.11
N ASP A 448 9.33 -18.79 -17.93
CA ASP A 448 8.16 -19.67 -17.71
C ASP A 448 6.93 -19.14 -18.45
N ALA A 449 6.66 -17.83 -18.38
CA ALA A 449 5.57 -17.19 -19.10
C ALA A 449 5.72 -17.33 -20.63
N ALA A 450 6.94 -17.16 -21.14
CA ALA A 450 7.25 -17.37 -22.56
C ALA A 450 7.06 -18.83 -22.98
N ALA A 451 7.47 -19.79 -22.15
CA ALA A 451 7.25 -21.22 -22.40
C ALA A 451 5.76 -21.58 -22.47
N ILE A 452 4.93 -21.04 -21.56
CA ILE A 452 3.47 -21.24 -21.56
C ILE A 452 2.84 -20.75 -22.87
N LEU A 453 3.25 -19.57 -23.33
CA LEU A 453 2.76 -18.98 -24.59
C LEU A 453 3.49 -19.50 -25.85
N LYS A 454 4.40 -20.47 -25.67
CA LYS A 454 5.22 -21.09 -26.73
C LYS A 454 5.95 -20.03 -27.57
N THR A 455 6.62 -19.10 -26.89
CA THR A 455 7.33 -17.98 -27.48
C THR A 455 8.66 -17.74 -26.75
N THR A 456 9.36 -16.67 -27.11
CA THR A 456 10.61 -16.23 -26.46
C THR A 456 10.30 -15.10 -25.48
N PRO A 457 11.15 -14.84 -24.46
CA PRO A 457 11.05 -13.66 -23.60
C PRO A 457 10.92 -12.34 -24.38
N GLN A 458 11.64 -12.20 -25.49
CA GLN A 458 11.64 -11.02 -26.34
C GLN A 458 10.28 -10.80 -27.03
N ASP A 459 9.63 -11.89 -27.47
CA ASP A 459 8.35 -11.84 -28.17
C ASP A 459 7.14 -11.99 -27.25
N LEU A 460 7.37 -12.15 -25.94
CA LEU A 460 6.35 -12.48 -24.94
C LEU A 460 5.15 -11.54 -24.99
N LEU A 461 5.39 -10.23 -24.97
CA LEU A 461 4.32 -9.21 -24.98
C LEU A 461 3.52 -9.24 -26.28
N HIS A 462 4.21 -9.36 -27.42
CA HIS A 462 3.55 -9.44 -28.72
C HIS A 462 2.69 -10.71 -28.82
N LYS A 463 3.22 -11.86 -28.40
CA LYS A 463 2.46 -13.11 -28.39
C LYS A 463 1.27 -13.08 -27.43
N ALA A 464 1.43 -12.48 -26.26
CA ALA A 464 0.35 -12.29 -25.30
C ALA A 464 -0.77 -11.42 -25.89
N ALA A 465 -0.43 -10.28 -26.49
CA ALA A 465 -1.39 -9.39 -27.14
C ALA A 465 -2.13 -10.09 -28.30
N SER A 466 -1.39 -10.80 -29.16
CA SER A 466 -1.96 -11.61 -30.25
C SER A 466 -2.90 -12.69 -29.72
N THR A 467 -2.52 -13.40 -28.65
CA THR A 467 -3.37 -14.45 -28.06
C THR A 467 -4.67 -13.88 -27.49
N VAL A 468 -4.61 -12.71 -26.84
CA VAL A 468 -5.81 -12.01 -26.35
C VAL A 468 -6.72 -11.58 -27.50
N GLN A 469 -6.14 -11.09 -28.60
CA GLN A 469 -6.89 -10.72 -29.79
C GLN A 469 -7.53 -11.95 -30.46
N ASP A 470 -6.79 -13.05 -30.61
CA ASP A 470 -7.30 -14.32 -31.17
C ASP A 470 -8.45 -14.86 -30.32
N LEU A 471 -8.36 -14.80 -28.99
CA LEU A 471 -9.45 -15.18 -28.09
C LEU A 471 -10.71 -14.35 -28.31
N LYS A 472 -10.57 -13.05 -28.53
CA LYS A 472 -11.70 -12.16 -28.85
C LYS A 472 -12.32 -12.51 -30.20
N GLU A 473 -11.50 -12.76 -31.22
CA GLU A 473 -11.98 -13.17 -32.54
C GLU A 473 -12.67 -14.53 -32.53
N MET A 474 -12.12 -15.50 -31.80
CA MET A 474 -12.72 -16.82 -31.65
C MET A 474 -14.08 -16.74 -30.95
N ARG A 475 -14.22 -15.92 -29.90
CA ARG A 475 -15.53 -15.67 -29.26
C ARG A 475 -16.54 -15.10 -30.28
N GLN A 476 -16.16 -14.10 -31.05
CA GLN A 476 -17.02 -13.53 -32.10
C GLN A 476 -17.35 -14.53 -33.22
N ARG A 477 -16.45 -15.46 -33.55
CA ARG A 477 -16.72 -16.53 -34.52
C ARG A 477 -17.68 -17.56 -33.94
N VAL A 478 -17.52 -17.94 -32.66
CA VAL A 478 -18.44 -18.82 -31.94
C VAL A 478 -19.85 -18.23 -31.93
N ASP A 479 -20.00 -16.94 -31.60
CA ASP A 479 -21.30 -16.27 -31.60
C ASP A 479 -21.94 -16.28 -33.00
N ARG A 480 -21.17 -15.98 -34.05
CA ARG A 480 -21.66 -16.02 -35.43
C ARG A 480 -22.05 -17.44 -35.89
N LEU A 481 -21.34 -18.46 -35.44
CA LEU A 481 -21.67 -19.86 -35.73
C LEU A 481 -22.94 -20.29 -34.99
N LYS A 482 -23.08 -19.89 -33.71
CA LYS A 482 -24.30 -20.08 -32.93
C LYS A 482 -25.50 -19.45 -33.64
N ASP A 483 -25.40 -18.17 -34.03
CA ASP A 483 -26.47 -17.45 -34.72
C ASP A 483 -26.91 -18.18 -36.01
N LYS A 484 -25.97 -18.71 -36.81
CA LYS A 484 -26.28 -19.52 -38.01
C LYS A 484 -26.92 -20.86 -37.69
N LEU A 485 -26.48 -21.55 -36.63
CA LEU A 485 -27.07 -22.82 -36.19
C LEU A 485 -28.51 -22.61 -35.72
N PHE A 486 -28.74 -21.56 -34.93
CA PHE A 486 -30.04 -21.17 -34.43
C PHE A 486 -31.00 -20.80 -35.56
N SER A 487 -30.56 -19.99 -36.52
CA SER A 487 -31.41 -19.61 -37.65
C SER A 487 -31.83 -20.83 -38.48
N GLY A 488 -30.89 -21.73 -38.80
CA GLY A 488 -31.16 -22.93 -39.59
C GLY A 488 -32.07 -23.95 -38.88
N GLU A 489 -31.94 -24.06 -37.56
CA GLU A 489 -32.84 -24.90 -36.75
C GLU A 489 -34.25 -24.33 -36.70
N ILE A 490 -34.40 -23.02 -36.45
CA ILE A 490 -35.71 -22.37 -36.44
C ILE A 490 -36.40 -22.52 -37.80
N GLU A 491 -35.69 -22.37 -38.91
CA GLU A 491 -36.26 -22.59 -40.25
C GLU A 491 -36.79 -24.01 -40.44
N ARG A 492 -36.06 -25.03 -39.97
CA ARG A 492 -36.52 -26.43 -40.02
C ARG A 492 -37.75 -26.64 -39.15
N THR A 493 -37.74 -26.12 -37.92
CA THR A 493 -38.86 -26.26 -36.98
C THR A 493 -40.11 -25.51 -37.48
N LEU A 494 -39.94 -24.34 -38.09
CA LEU A 494 -41.02 -23.57 -38.73
C LEU A 494 -41.64 -24.30 -39.94
N PHE A 495 -40.85 -25.10 -40.65
CA PHE A 495 -41.35 -25.92 -41.76
C PHE A 495 -42.26 -27.04 -41.26
N SER A 496 -41.94 -27.65 -40.11
CA SER A 496 -42.73 -28.70 -39.46
C SER A 496 -43.74 -28.20 -38.42
N ALA A 497 -43.87 -26.88 -38.22
CA ALA A 497 -44.72 -26.30 -37.20
C ALA A 497 -46.21 -26.60 -37.47
N LYS A 498 -46.96 -26.88 -36.40
CA LYS A 498 -48.40 -27.15 -36.45
C LYS A 498 -49.13 -25.86 -36.79
N GLU A 499 -50.15 -25.93 -37.63
CA GLU A 499 -50.98 -24.77 -37.96
C GLU A 499 -52.30 -24.81 -37.18
N ILE A 500 -52.56 -23.77 -36.38
CA ILE A 500 -53.77 -23.61 -35.57
C ILE A 500 -54.47 -22.33 -36.02
N LYS A 501 -55.65 -22.47 -36.64
CA LYS A 501 -56.46 -21.35 -37.15
C LYS A 501 -55.66 -20.36 -38.02
N GLY A 502 -54.67 -20.83 -38.80
CA GLY A 502 -53.83 -19.98 -39.65
C GLY A 502 -52.62 -19.32 -38.96
N VAL A 503 -52.29 -19.72 -37.73
CA VAL A 503 -51.06 -19.35 -37.02
C VAL A 503 -50.20 -20.59 -36.86
N LYS A 504 -48.92 -20.50 -37.21
CA LYS A 504 -47.94 -21.57 -36.96
C LYS A 504 -47.54 -21.58 -35.48
N VAL A 505 -47.56 -22.75 -34.87
CA VAL A 505 -47.23 -22.96 -33.46
C VAL A 505 -46.15 -24.03 -33.38
N PHE A 506 -45.08 -23.73 -32.63
CA PHE A 506 -44.05 -24.72 -32.33
C PHE A 506 -43.44 -24.51 -30.95
N THR A 507 -42.90 -25.60 -30.43
CA THR A 507 -42.09 -25.61 -29.21
C THR A 507 -40.70 -26.14 -29.49
N MET A 508 -39.73 -25.75 -28.68
CA MET A 508 -38.35 -26.23 -28.81
C MET A 508 -37.63 -26.21 -27.48
N THR A 509 -36.81 -27.22 -27.24
CA THR A 509 -35.97 -27.31 -26.04
C THR A 509 -34.52 -27.45 -26.45
N ARG A 510 -33.62 -26.75 -25.75
CA ARG A 510 -32.18 -26.95 -25.86
C ARG A 510 -31.49 -27.04 -24.50
N SER A 511 -30.44 -27.83 -24.45
CA SER A 511 -29.37 -27.69 -23.47
C SER A 511 -28.30 -26.74 -24.03
N ASP A 512 -27.46 -26.18 -23.16
CA ASP A 512 -26.21 -25.49 -23.54
C ASP A 512 -26.36 -24.08 -24.14
N ILE A 513 -27.52 -23.45 -23.97
CA ILE A 513 -27.77 -22.07 -24.39
C ILE A 513 -28.23 -21.19 -23.23
N GLY A 514 -27.84 -19.91 -23.27
CA GLY A 514 -28.22 -18.93 -22.26
C GLY A 514 -29.52 -18.18 -22.60
N ALA A 515 -29.96 -17.32 -21.67
CA ALA A 515 -31.11 -16.44 -21.89
C ALA A 515 -30.92 -15.48 -23.07
N GLU A 516 -29.69 -15.04 -23.35
CA GLU A 516 -29.38 -14.18 -24.50
C GLU A 516 -29.52 -14.93 -25.83
N ASP A 517 -28.98 -16.15 -25.90
CA ASP A 517 -29.13 -17.04 -27.06
C ASP A 517 -30.61 -17.30 -27.37
N LEU A 518 -31.42 -17.62 -26.34
CA LEU A 518 -32.88 -17.74 -26.48
C LEU A 518 -33.48 -16.46 -27.08
N ARG A 519 -33.18 -15.28 -26.54
CA ARG A 519 -33.74 -14.01 -27.05
C ARG A 519 -33.44 -13.82 -28.53
N LYS A 520 -32.20 -14.09 -28.97
CA LYS A 520 -31.81 -14.04 -30.38
C LYS A 520 -32.64 -15.00 -31.24
N MET A 521 -32.87 -16.22 -30.75
CA MET A 521 -33.76 -17.18 -31.41
C MET A 521 -35.19 -16.63 -31.54
N GLY A 522 -35.73 -16.01 -30.48
CA GLY A 522 -37.04 -15.38 -30.52
C GLY A 522 -37.12 -14.20 -31.48
N ASP A 523 -36.07 -13.38 -31.56
CA ASP A 523 -35.97 -12.30 -32.52
C ASP A 523 -36.00 -12.83 -33.96
N PHE A 524 -35.26 -13.91 -34.25
CA PHE A 524 -35.31 -14.56 -35.55
C PHE A 524 -36.71 -15.10 -35.91
N VAL A 525 -37.42 -15.71 -34.95
CA VAL A 525 -38.82 -16.15 -35.16
C VAL A 525 -39.71 -14.97 -35.52
N LYS A 526 -39.64 -13.87 -34.77
CA LYS A 526 -40.46 -12.68 -35.01
C LYS A 526 -40.19 -12.05 -36.37
N ASP A 527 -38.92 -11.99 -36.78
CA ASP A 527 -38.51 -11.36 -38.03
C ASP A 527 -38.90 -12.21 -39.25
N ARG A 528 -38.80 -13.54 -39.14
CA ARG A 528 -39.01 -14.44 -40.28
C ARG A 528 -40.45 -14.97 -40.42
N ALA A 529 -41.19 -15.07 -39.33
CA ALA A 529 -42.50 -15.72 -39.29
C ALA A 529 -43.57 -14.84 -38.61
N PRO A 530 -44.17 -13.88 -39.33
CA PRO A 530 -45.15 -12.95 -38.74
C PRO A 530 -46.44 -13.63 -38.25
N ASN A 531 -46.80 -14.79 -38.81
CA ASN A 531 -47.94 -15.63 -38.38
C ASN A 531 -47.47 -16.79 -37.47
N CYS A 532 -46.63 -16.53 -36.47
CA CYS A 532 -46.07 -17.59 -35.62
C CYS A 532 -46.19 -17.29 -34.12
N VAL A 533 -46.38 -18.34 -33.32
CA VAL A 533 -46.22 -18.34 -31.86
C VAL A 533 -45.25 -19.47 -31.50
N ALA A 534 -44.18 -19.14 -30.79
CA ALA A 534 -43.17 -20.10 -30.37
C ALA A 534 -42.98 -20.06 -28.85
N LEU A 535 -42.82 -21.23 -28.23
CA LEU A 535 -42.34 -21.36 -26.86
C LEU A 535 -41.06 -22.19 -26.84
N MET A 536 -39.96 -21.56 -26.43
CA MET A 536 -38.65 -22.17 -26.39
C MET A 536 -38.15 -22.29 -24.95
N ALA A 537 -37.44 -23.37 -24.65
CA ALA A 537 -36.89 -23.64 -23.33
C ALA A 537 -35.38 -23.93 -23.39
N ALA A 538 -34.64 -23.39 -22.43
CA ALA A 538 -33.27 -23.77 -22.14
C ALA A 538 -33.19 -24.41 -20.75
N VAL A 539 -32.55 -25.57 -20.62
CA VAL A 539 -32.35 -26.26 -19.35
C VAL A 539 -30.86 -26.30 -19.01
N ASN A 540 -30.47 -25.58 -17.96
CA ASN A 540 -29.09 -25.55 -17.46
C ASN A 540 -29.10 -25.72 -15.94
N ASP A 541 -28.27 -26.63 -15.41
CA ASP A 541 -28.09 -26.86 -13.97
C ASP A 541 -29.41 -27.03 -13.19
N GLY A 542 -30.38 -27.76 -13.77
CA GLY A 542 -31.70 -28.01 -13.17
C GLY A 542 -32.64 -26.80 -13.16
N LYS A 543 -32.27 -25.70 -13.82
CA LYS A 543 -33.12 -24.51 -14.01
C LYS A 543 -33.59 -24.41 -15.45
N ILE A 544 -34.86 -24.03 -15.60
CA ILE A 544 -35.50 -23.82 -16.89
C ILE A 544 -35.56 -22.32 -17.14
N THR A 545 -35.15 -21.91 -18.34
CA THR A 545 -35.42 -20.57 -18.87
C THR A 545 -36.36 -20.72 -20.05
N LEU A 546 -37.51 -20.05 -20.00
CA LEU A 546 -38.53 -20.06 -21.05
C LEU A 546 -38.50 -18.73 -21.82
N LEU A 547 -38.76 -18.81 -23.12
CA LEU A 547 -38.98 -17.68 -24.00
C LEU A 547 -40.22 -17.92 -24.85
N ALA A 548 -41.20 -17.03 -24.76
CA ALA A 548 -42.28 -16.95 -25.74
C ALA A 548 -41.94 -15.86 -26.78
N ALA A 549 -42.12 -16.18 -28.05
CA ALA A 549 -41.99 -15.25 -29.17
C ALA A 549 -43.25 -15.28 -30.04
N CYS A 550 -43.84 -14.13 -30.29
CA CYS A 550 -45.04 -13.98 -31.11
C CYS A 550 -44.76 -13.05 -32.29
N GLY A 551 -45.04 -13.52 -33.50
CA GLY A 551 -44.99 -12.71 -34.72
C GLY A 551 -46.08 -11.63 -34.75
N LYS A 552 -45.86 -10.57 -35.51
CA LYS A 552 -46.74 -9.37 -35.53
C LYS A 552 -48.21 -9.69 -35.83
N ASN A 553 -48.48 -10.65 -36.71
CA ASN A 553 -49.85 -11.01 -37.06
C ASN A 553 -50.50 -11.90 -35.99
N ALA A 554 -49.73 -12.78 -35.33
CA ALA A 554 -50.24 -13.53 -34.18
C ALA A 554 -50.64 -12.57 -33.04
N ILE A 555 -49.88 -11.49 -32.83
CA ILE A 555 -50.21 -10.44 -31.87
C ILE A 555 -51.47 -9.69 -32.26
N ALA A 556 -51.61 -9.31 -33.54
CA ALA A 556 -52.82 -8.66 -34.05
C ALA A 556 -54.08 -9.53 -33.84
N ARG A 557 -53.92 -10.85 -33.88
CA ARG A 557 -54.95 -11.86 -33.61
C ARG A 557 -55.14 -12.19 -32.12
N GLY A 558 -54.52 -11.42 -31.23
CA GLY A 558 -54.78 -11.46 -29.79
C GLY A 558 -53.78 -12.24 -28.95
N ILE A 559 -52.82 -12.96 -29.55
CA ILE A 559 -51.83 -13.74 -28.79
C ILE A 559 -50.65 -12.86 -28.36
N LYS A 560 -50.40 -12.75 -27.05
CA LYS A 560 -49.29 -11.96 -26.49
C LYS A 560 -48.29 -12.86 -25.78
N ALA A 561 -47.01 -12.74 -26.10
CA ALA A 561 -45.93 -13.53 -25.50
C ALA A 561 -45.90 -13.41 -23.97
N GLY A 562 -46.15 -12.21 -23.43
CA GLY A 562 -46.25 -11.97 -21.99
C GLY A 562 -47.34 -12.80 -21.31
N ASP A 563 -48.47 -13.02 -21.99
CA ASP A 563 -49.60 -13.79 -21.44
C ASP A 563 -49.35 -15.29 -21.61
N VAL A 564 -48.73 -15.72 -22.72
CA VAL A 564 -48.23 -17.10 -22.91
C VAL A 564 -47.35 -17.51 -21.74
N ILE A 565 -46.32 -16.72 -21.41
CA ILE A 565 -45.42 -17.03 -20.28
C ILE A 565 -46.16 -17.05 -18.94
N LYS A 566 -47.05 -16.09 -18.67
CA LYS A 566 -47.78 -16.04 -17.39
C LYS A 566 -48.67 -17.26 -17.16
N ASN A 567 -49.24 -17.82 -18.22
CA ASN A 567 -50.11 -18.99 -18.12
C ASN A 567 -49.34 -20.31 -18.10
N LEU A 568 -48.25 -20.41 -18.85
CA LEU A 568 -47.52 -21.68 -19.05
C LEU A 568 -46.36 -21.88 -18.07
N ALA A 569 -45.60 -20.82 -17.74
CA ALA A 569 -44.47 -20.95 -16.82
C ALA A 569 -44.82 -21.54 -15.44
N PRO A 570 -46.01 -21.29 -14.85
CA PRO A 570 -46.42 -21.94 -13.60
C PRO A 570 -46.45 -23.47 -13.63
N ILE A 571 -46.65 -24.09 -14.81
CA ILE A 571 -46.64 -25.55 -14.97
C ILE A 571 -45.27 -26.13 -14.57
N CYS A 572 -44.18 -25.40 -14.86
CA CYS A 572 -42.83 -25.76 -14.44
C CYS A 572 -42.42 -25.17 -13.08
N GLY A 573 -43.38 -24.78 -12.22
CA GLY A 573 -43.10 -24.08 -10.96
C GLY A 573 -42.54 -22.68 -11.15
N GLY A 574 -42.83 -22.06 -12.29
CA GLY A 574 -42.18 -20.86 -12.78
C GLY A 574 -43.03 -19.60 -12.81
N LYS A 575 -42.39 -18.47 -13.15
CA LYS A 575 -43.06 -17.19 -13.45
C LYS A 575 -42.26 -16.37 -14.45
N GLY A 576 -42.92 -15.40 -15.06
CA GLY A 576 -42.28 -14.50 -16.00
C GLY A 576 -43.21 -13.45 -16.58
N GLY A 577 -42.73 -12.76 -17.59
CA GLY A 577 -43.46 -11.72 -18.28
C GLY A 577 -42.60 -11.01 -19.32
N GLY A 578 -43.23 -10.12 -20.08
CA GLY A 578 -42.54 -9.36 -21.11
C GLY A 578 -43.49 -8.63 -22.03
N LYS A 579 -42.96 -8.25 -23.18
CA LYS A 579 -43.69 -7.50 -24.20
C LYS A 579 -44.65 -8.44 -24.96
N PRO A 580 -45.61 -7.88 -25.73
CA PRO A 580 -46.51 -8.69 -26.55
C PRO A 580 -45.81 -9.60 -27.56
N ASP A 581 -44.64 -9.20 -28.06
CA ASP A 581 -43.87 -9.90 -29.07
C ASP A 581 -42.83 -10.86 -28.47
N SER A 582 -42.29 -10.57 -27.28
CA SER A 582 -41.26 -11.38 -26.64
C SER A 582 -41.34 -11.30 -25.12
N ALA A 583 -41.38 -12.46 -24.47
CA ALA A 583 -41.43 -12.58 -23.02
C ALA A 583 -40.62 -13.75 -22.49
N MET A 584 -40.02 -13.56 -21.31
CA MET A 584 -39.17 -14.55 -20.68
C MET A 584 -39.78 -15.01 -19.36
N GLY A 585 -39.57 -16.28 -19.03
CA GLY A 585 -39.88 -16.86 -17.74
C GLY A 585 -38.78 -17.77 -17.26
N GLY A 586 -38.83 -18.14 -15.99
CA GLY A 586 -38.00 -19.20 -15.42
C GLY A 586 -38.86 -20.25 -14.76
N GLY A 587 -38.35 -21.47 -14.61
CA GLY A 587 -38.98 -22.59 -13.91
C GLY A 587 -37.94 -23.50 -13.26
N THR A 588 -38.37 -24.33 -12.32
CA THR A 588 -37.49 -25.23 -11.54
C THR A 588 -37.90 -26.70 -11.65
N ASP A 589 -39.11 -27.00 -12.11
CA ASP A 589 -39.58 -28.38 -12.27
C ASP A 589 -39.34 -28.88 -13.70
N VAL A 590 -38.16 -29.47 -13.92
CA VAL A 590 -37.73 -30.00 -15.24
C VAL A 590 -38.62 -31.16 -15.70
N LEU A 591 -39.18 -31.95 -14.77
CA LEU A 591 -40.06 -33.07 -15.10
C LEU A 591 -41.39 -32.60 -15.70
N LYS A 592 -41.76 -31.34 -15.47
CA LYS A 592 -42.96 -30.69 -16.00
C LYS A 592 -42.73 -29.87 -17.26
N LEU A 593 -41.51 -29.88 -17.81
CA LEU A 593 -41.19 -29.10 -18.99
C LEU A 593 -41.99 -29.53 -20.22
N ASP A 594 -42.10 -30.83 -20.48
CA ASP A 594 -42.84 -31.35 -21.63
C ASP A 594 -44.34 -31.02 -21.53
N ASP A 595 -44.92 -31.12 -20.32
CA ASP A 595 -46.30 -30.71 -20.03
C ASP A 595 -46.52 -29.22 -20.34
N CYS A 596 -45.57 -28.37 -19.95
CA CYS A 596 -45.60 -26.93 -20.19
C CYS A 596 -45.51 -26.58 -21.68
N LEU A 597 -44.62 -27.25 -22.43
CA LEU A 597 -44.47 -27.02 -23.86
C LEU A 597 -45.69 -27.51 -24.64
N ALA A 598 -46.27 -28.66 -24.28
CA ALA A 598 -47.45 -29.21 -24.93
C ALA A 598 -48.68 -28.29 -24.77
N ALA A 599 -48.81 -27.61 -23.63
CA ALA A 599 -49.92 -26.71 -23.34
C ALA A 599 -49.94 -25.43 -24.22
N LEU A 600 -48.89 -25.16 -25.01
CA LEU A 600 -48.89 -24.02 -25.94
C LEU A 600 -49.99 -24.13 -27.01
N ASP A 601 -50.20 -25.33 -27.56
CA ASP A 601 -51.19 -25.56 -28.61
C ASP A 601 -52.61 -25.21 -28.14
N ASP A 602 -52.99 -25.73 -26.98
CA ASP A 602 -54.30 -25.49 -26.37
C ASP A 602 -54.49 -24.02 -26.00
N TYR A 603 -53.42 -23.38 -25.49
CA TYR A 603 -53.45 -21.94 -25.21
C TYR A 603 -53.71 -21.12 -26.47
N VAL A 604 -53.00 -21.41 -27.57
CA VAL A 604 -53.18 -20.68 -28.82
C VAL A 604 -54.57 -20.92 -29.39
N ASP A 605 -55.06 -22.17 -29.44
CA ASP A 605 -56.39 -22.46 -29.98
C ASP A 605 -57.52 -21.73 -29.22
N ALA A 606 -57.42 -21.67 -27.89
CA ALA A 606 -58.42 -21.00 -27.05
C ALA A 606 -58.42 -19.47 -27.17
N HIS A 607 -57.28 -18.85 -27.53
CA HIS A 607 -57.11 -17.40 -27.45
C HIS A 607 -56.89 -16.69 -28.80
N VAL A 608 -56.61 -17.42 -29.88
CA VAL A 608 -56.41 -16.84 -31.21
C VAL A 608 -57.76 -16.43 -31.81
N LYS A 609 -57.86 -15.18 -32.24
CA LYS A 609 -59.04 -14.64 -32.91
C LYS A 609 -58.98 -14.91 -34.41
N GLU A 610 -60.13 -15.18 -35.03
CA GLU A 610 -60.24 -15.41 -36.48
C GLU A 610 -59.63 -14.27 -37.29
#